data_AF-W0JXB3-F1
#
_entry.id   AF-W0JXB3-F1
#
_cell.length_a   1.000
_cell.length_b   1.000
_cell.length_c   1.000
_cell.angle_alpha   90.00
_cell.angle_beta   90.00
_cell.angle_gamma   90.00
#
_symmetry.space_group_name_H-M   'P 1'
#
loop_
_entity.id
_entity.type
_entity.pdbx_description
1 polymer ?
#
loop_
_entity_poly.entity_id
_entity_poly.type
_entity_poly.pdbx_seq_one_letter_code
_entity_poly.pdbx_strand_id
1 'polypeptide(L)'
;MEHFVDREDELSRLRSCYESDGAKMIVIFGRRRLRKTQLVQHSLSDREDAVVYQATETTSQIQLNEFVDVASETFPRITQIKQNWEALLGYLGDQNGIVVLDEFPYLINADRSLPSVIQRLWDQRFQNTSGTLILVGSSISMMEEATLLGNSPLYERFTERLDLRPLDFAAAQEFVSDDYSPQERIITLGIFGGVPSYLDGVELNQVLGTVLTEEVLSQKDISTTNQSTCSGPNSRTRTDTLRSSPQLPRERRHRTKSPKQWISMENRFQRIPRN
;
A
#
# COMPACT_ATOMS: atom_id res chain seq x y z
N MET A 1 -11.08 9.70 17.35
CA MET A 1 -11.20 9.83 15.88
C MET A 1 -9.78 9.95 15.38
N GLU A 2 -9.36 9.10 14.44
CA GLU A 2 -8.04 9.27 13.79
C GLU A 2 -8.01 10.67 13.18
N HIS A 3 -7.00 11.47 13.52
CA HIS A 3 -6.82 12.79 12.93
C HIS A 3 -6.35 12.60 11.48
N PHE A 4 -7.23 12.87 10.52
CA PHE A 4 -6.88 12.98 9.10
C PHE A 4 -6.55 14.44 8.82
N VAL A 5 -5.25 14.73 8.72
CA VAL A 5 -4.69 16.07 8.56
C VAL A 5 -4.17 16.22 7.13
N ASP A 6 -4.37 17.42 6.58
CA ASP A 6 -3.96 17.79 5.21
C ASP A 6 -4.64 16.91 4.14
N ARG A 7 -4.13 16.92 2.91
CA ARG A 7 -4.61 16.14 1.75
C ARG A 7 -5.88 16.63 1.09
N GLU A 8 -6.30 17.87 1.37
CA GLU A 8 -7.49 18.45 0.73
C GLU A 8 -7.35 18.56 -0.79
N ASP A 9 -6.14 18.82 -1.29
CA ASP A 9 -5.84 18.85 -2.72
C ASP A 9 -5.97 17.46 -3.35
N GLU A 10 -5.38 16.43 -2.73
CA GLU A 10 -5.51 15.04 -3.20
C GLU A 10 -6.98 14.56 -3.14
N LEU A 11 -7.69 14.84 -2.04
CA LEU A 11 -9.11 14.51 -1.88
C LEU A 11 -9.97 15.18 -2.94
N SER A 12 -9.75 16.47 -3.20
CA SER A 12 -10.49 17.23 -4.21
C SER A 12 -10.29 16.66 -5.60
N ARG A 13 -9.05 16.28 -5.95
CA ARG A 13 -8.74 15.62 -7.24
C ARG A 13 -9.43 14.26 -7.37
N LEU A 14 -9.38 13.43 -6.33
CA LEU A 14 -10.09 12.14 -6.31
C LEU A 14 -11.59 12.31 -6.50
N ARG A 15 -12.22 13.19 -5.71
CA ARG A 15 -13.66 13.47 -5.79
C ARG A 15 -14.04 13.99 -7.18
N SER A 16 -13.23 14.86 -7.78
CA SER A 16 -13.48 15.37 -9.14
C SER A 16 -13.49 14.27 -10.21
N CYS A 17 -12.73 13.18 -10.02
CA CYS A 17 -12.78 12.03 -10.92
C CYS A 17 -14.09 11.26 -10.79
N TYR A 18 -14.60 11.08 -9.58
CA TYR A 18 -15.83 10.29 -9.34
C TYR A 18 -17.09 10.97 -9.91
N GLU A 19 -17.08 12.29 -10.06
CA GLU A 19 -18.20 13.08 -10.60
C GLU A 19 -18.16 13.25 -12.12
N SER A 20 -17.18 12.66 -12.80
CA SER A 20 -17.02 12.86 -14.24
C SER A 20 -17.82 11.85 -15.08
N ASP A 21 -18.31 12.28 -16.24
CA ASP A 21 -19.12 11.44 -17.12
C ASP A 21 -18.36 10.29 -17.82
N GLY A 22 -17.02 10.33 -17.82
CA GLY A 22 -16.18 9.34 -18.49
C GLY A 22 -15.32 8.57 -17.51
N ALA A 23 -15.00 7.32 -17.86
CA ALA A 23 -14.22 6.47 -16.98
C ALA A 23 -12.88 7.08 -16.55
N LYS A 24 -12.52 6.87 -15.28
CA LYS A 24 -11.28 7.36 -14.69
C LYS A 24 -10.40 6.22 -14.20
N MET A 25 -9.13 6.27 -14.58
CA MET A 25 -8.11 5.40 -14.00
C MET A 25 -7.20 6.26 -13.14
N ILE A 26 -7.11 5.94 -11.85
CA ILE A 26 -6.35 6.70 -10.88
C ILE A 26 -5.23 5.80 -10.34
N VAL A 27 -4.01 6.33 -10.29
CA VAL A 27 -2.87 5.62 -9.71
C VAL A 27 -2.39 6.39 -8.49
N ILE A 28 -2.42 5.74 -7.33
CA ILE A 28 -1.97 6.28 -6.05
C ILE A 28 -0.79 5.44 -5.57
N PHE A 29 0.36 6.05 -5.42
CA PHE A 29 1.55 5.35 -4.92
C PHE A 29 2.33 6.26 -3.98
N GLY A 30 3.21 5.64 -3.23
CA GLY A 30 4.00 6.33 -2.23
C GLY A 30 4.50 5.33 -1.20
N ARG A 31 5.49 5.74 -0.41
CA ARG A 31 6.10 4.86 0.59
C ARG A 31 5.03 4.31 1.56
N ARG A 32 5.35 3.18 2.21
CA ARG A 32 4.54 2.67 3.32
C ARG A 32 4.32 3.76 4.36
N ARG A 33 3.23 3.66 5.14
CA ARG A 33 2.92 4.55 6.28
C ARG A 33 2.46 5.96 5.95
N LEU A 34 2.25 6.26 4.67
CA LEU A 34 1.68 7.53 4.20
C LEU A 34 0.14 7.56 4.18
N ARG A 35 -0.53 6.63 4.86
CA ARG A 35 -2.01 6.60 5.00
C ARG A 35 -2.79 6.59 3.67
N LYS A 36 -2.25 5.95 2.63
CA LYS A 36 -2.87 5.85 1.30
C LYS A 36 -4.29 5.25 1.36
N THR A 37 -4.44 4.15 2.09
CA THR A 37 -5.74 3.48 2.29
C THR A 37 -6.75 4.42 2.95
N GLN A 38 -6.33 5.17 3.98
CA GLN A 38 -7.18 6.15 4.65
C GLN A 38 -7.55 7.33 3.74
N LEU A 39 -6.63 7.83 2.91
CA LEU A 39 -6.96 8.85 1.90
C LEU A 39 -8.08 8.37 0.98
N VAL A 40 -7.99 7.14 0.48
CA VAL A 40 -9.02 6.58 -0.41
C VAL A 40 -10.34 6.37 0.32
N GLN A 41 -10.31 5.79 1.53
CA GLN A 41 -11.51 5.63 2.36
C GLN A 41 -12.20 6.96 2.66
N HIS A 42 -11.45 8.00 3.03
CA HIS A 42 -11.98 9.36 3.23
C HIS A 42 -12.53 9.98 1.95
N SER A 43 -11.95 9.68 0.79
CA SER A 43 -12.49 10.16 -0.49
C SER A 43 -13.82 9.51 -0.87
N LEU A 44 -14.14 8.35 -0.28
CA LEU A 44 -15.31 7.52 -0.60
C LEU A 44 -16.36 7.46 0.52
N SER A 45 -16.21 8.23 1.60
CA SER A 45 -17.09 8.15 2.78
C SER A 45 -18.58 8.34 2.47
N ASP A 46 -18.89 9.00 1.35
CA ASP A 46 -20.23 9.41 0.96
C ASP A 46 -20.72 8.59 -0.25
N ARG A 47 -20.01 7.51 -0.60
CA ARG A 47 -20.24 6.69 -1.80
C ARG A 47 -20.64 5.26 -1.43
N GLU A 48 -21.82 4.86 -1.89
CA GLU A 48 -22.32 3.49 -1.75
C GLU A 48 -21.98 2.62 -2.97
N ASP A 49 -21.52 3.21 -4.07
CA ASP A 49 -21.18 2.55 -5.34
C ASP A 49 -19.71 2.12 -5.43
N ALA A 50 -19.02 2.06 -4.29
CA ALA A 50 -17.60 1.73 -4.21
C ALA A 50 -17.36 0.29 -3.73
N VAL A 51 -16.33 -0.33 -4.29
CA VAL A 51 -15.74 -1.59 -3.83
C VAL A 51 -14.29 -1.33 -3.49
N VAL A 52 -13.92 -1.52 -2.23
CA VAL A 52 -12.55 -1.34 -1.75
C VAL A 52 -11.97 -2.69 -1.38
N TYR A 53 -11.09 -3.22 -2.23
CA TYR A 53 -10.42 -4.49 -1.99
C TYR A 53 -8.94 -4.25 -1.68
N GLN A 54 -8.51 -4.67 -0.49
CA GLN A 54 -7.10 -4.65 -0.08
C GLN A 54 -6.46 -6.02 -0.33
N ALA A 55 -5.55 -6.08 -1.29
CA ALA A 55 -4.85 -7.29 -1.64
C ALA A 55 -3.83 -7.69 -0.58
N THR A 56 -3.70 -9.00 -0.36
CA THR A 56 -2.73 -9.60 0.57
C THR A 56 -1.68 -10.45 -0.17
N GLU A 57 -0.65 -10.96 0.51
CA GLU A 57 0.32 -11.85 -0.14
C GLU A 57 -0.21 -13.30 -0.24
N THR A 58 -1.11 -13.56 -1.20
CA THR A 58 -1.74 -14.88 -1.40
C THR A 58 -1.81 -15.26 -2.89
N THR A 59 -2.42 -16.40 -3.20
CA THR A 59 -2.56 -16.86 -4.60
C THR A 59 -3.65 -16.09 -5.33
N SER A 60 -3.54 -16.00 -6.66
CA SER A 60 -4.54 -15.30 -7.49
C SER A 60 -5.97 -15.82 -7.28
N GLN A 61 -6.15 -17.13 -7.09
CA GLN A 61 -7.47 -17.70 -6.83
C GLN A 61 -8.06 -17.28 -5.47
N ILE A 62 -7.23 -17.18 -4.42
CA ILE A 62 -7.68 -16.71 -3.11
C ILE A 62 -8.10 -15.24 -3.22
N GLN A 63 -7.29 -14.41 -3.88
CA GLN A 63 -7.60 -13.00 -4.10
C GLN A 63 -8.92 -12.80 -4.86
N LEU A 64 -9.18 -13.62 -5.89
CA LEU A 64 -10.42 -13.56 -6.66
C LEU A 64 -11.65 -13.91 -5.82
N ASN A 65 -11.54 -14.90 -4.93
CA ASN A 65 -12.62 -15.27 -4.03
C ASN A 65 -12.90 -14.15 -3.03
N GLU A 66 -11.86 -13.65 -2.36
CA GLU A 66 -11.97 -12.54 -1.40
C GLU A 66 -12.52 -11.27 -2.07
N PHE A 67 -12.07 -10.96 -3.29
CA PHE A 67 -12.59 -9.83 -4.05
C PHE A 67 -14.09 -9.98 -4.35
N VAL A 68 -14.55 -11.18 -4.73
CA VAL A 68 -15.99 -11.43 -4.96
C VAL A 68 -16.78 -11.28 -3.68
N ASP A 69 -16.27 -11.79 -2.56
CA ASP A 69 -16.93 -11.66 -1.26
C ASP A 69 -17.12 -10.18 -0.90
N VAL A 70 -16.05 -9.38 -0.95
CA VAL A 70 -16.10 -7.92 -0.68
C VAL A 70 -17.00 -7.19 -1.68
N ALA A 71 -16.85 -7.46 -2.98
CA ALA A 71 -17.62 -6.77 -4.01
C ALA A 71 -19.11 -7.13 -3.98
N SER A 72 -19.48 -8.29 -3.42
CA SER A 72 -20.87 -8.73 -3.33
C SER A 72 -21.71 -7.91 -2.36
N GLU A 73 -21.08 -7.23 -1.39
CA GLU A 73 -21.74 -6.32 -0.46
C GLU A 73 -22.36 -5.14 -1.22
N THR A 74 -21.63 -4.58 -2.19
CA THR A 74 -22.09 -3.47 -3.03
C THR A 74 -22.83 -3.94 -4.28
N PHE A 75 -22.33 -5.00 -4.94
CA PHE A 75 -22.86 -5.52 -6.20
C PHE A 75 -23.18 -7.02 -6.10
N PRO A 76 -24.33 -7.41 -5.51
CA PRO A 76 -24.63 -8.82 -5.20
C PRO A 76 -24.57 -9.80 -6.39
N ARG A 77 -24.87 -9.32 -7.60
CA ARG A 77 -24.83 -10.15 -8.83
C ARG A 77 -23.42 -10.53 -9.27
N ILE A 78 -22.37 -9.92 -8.69
CA ILE A 78 -20.98 -10.27 -9.00
C ILE A 78 -20.67 -11.75 -8.69
N THR A 79 -21.39 -12.34 -7.73
CA THR A 79 -21.29 -13.76 -7.37
C THR A 79 -21.64 -14.72 -8.52
N GLN A 80 -22.34 -14.23 -9.55
CA GLN A 80 -22.70 -15.01 -10.75
C GLN A 80 -21.70 -14.85 -11.89
N ILE A 81 -20.74 -13.94 -11.74
CA ILE A 81 -19.73 -13.63 -12.75
C ILE A 81 -18.59 -14.64 -12.65
N LYS A 82 -18.03 -15.02 -13.81
CA LYS A 82 -16.86 -15.91 -13.86
C LYS A 82 -15.72 -15.31 -13.03
N GLN A 83 -15.20 -16.06 -12.07
CA GLN A 83 -14.13 -15.63 -11.16
C GLN A 83 -12.78 -15.51 -11.87
N ASN A 84 -12.58 -14.40 -12.57
CA ASN A 84 -11.32 -13.94 -13.13
C ASN A 84 -11.36 -12.42 -13.24
N TRP A 85 -10.20 -11.77 -13.16
CA TRP A 85 -10.11 -10.31 -13.10
C TRP A 85 -10.79 -9.62 -14.29
N GLU A 86 -10.67 -10.16 -15.50
CA GLU A 86 -11.29 -9.56 -16.69
C GLU A 86 -12.81 -9.49 -16.57
N ALA A 87 -13.45 -10.61 -16.24
CA ALA A 87 -14.91 -10.66 -16.14
C ALA A 87 -15.44 -9.85 -14.96
N LEU A 88 -14.75 -9.91 -13.81
CA LEU A 88 -15.16 -9.22 -12.57
C LEU A 88 -15.03 -7.70 -12.72
N LEU A 89 -13.86 -7.21 -13.12
CA LEU A 89 -13.64 -5.77 -13.30
C LEU A 89 -14.48 -5.23 -14.45
N GLY A 90 -14.66 -6.01 -15.52
CA GLY A 90 -15.54 -5.62 -16.63
C GLY A 90 -17.01 -5.50 -16.21
N TYR A 91 -17.51 -6.41 -15.37
CA TYR A 91 -18.85 -6.30 -14.80
C TYR A 91 -19.00 -5.03 -13.95
N LEU A 92 -18.04 -4.74 -13.07
CA LEU A 92 -18.09 -3.53 -12.23
C LEU A 92 -18.01 -2.24 -13.04
N GLY A 93 -17.18 -2.23 -14.10
CA GLY A 93 -17.11 -1.12 -15.04
C GLY A 93 -18.45 -0.84 -15.72
N ASP A 94 -19.17 -1.88 -16.16
CA ASP A 94 -20.52 -1.74 -16.75
C ASP A 94 -21.56 -1.24 -15.75
N GLN A 95 -21.35 -1.46 -14.45
CA GLN A 95 -22.21 -0.90 -13.39
C GLN A 95 -21.80 0.52 -12.99
N ASN A 96 -20.83 1.13 -13.69
CA ASN A 96 -20.22 2.42 -13.34
C ASN A 96 -19.68 2.46 -11.90
N GLY A 97 -19.27 1.31 -11.34
CA GLY A 97 -18.77 1.24 -9.98
C GLY A 97 -17.40 1.88 -9.82
N ILE A 98 -17.12 2.34 -8.59
CA ILE A 98 -15.78 2.76 -8.18
C ILE A 98 -15.07 1.53 -7.62
N VAL A 99 -13.97 1.10 -8.24
CA VAL A 99 -13.22 -0.09 -7.83
C VAL A 99 -11.84 0.32 -7.37
N VAL A 100 -11.53 0.03 -6.11
CA VAL A 100 -10.21 0.26 -5.51
C VAL A 100 -9.51 -1.08 -5.33
N LEU A 101 -8.34 -1.21 -5.95
CA LEU A 101 -7.41 -2.30 -5.73
C LEU A 101 -6.24 -1.78 -4.91
N ASP A 102 -6.34 -1.92 -3.58
CA ASP A 102 -5.30 -1.54 -2.64
C ASP A 102 -4.24 -2.62 -2.50
N GLU A 103 -2.99 -2.18 -2.28
CA GLU A 103 -1.77 -2.97 -2.43
C GLU A 103 -1.73 -3.78 -3.73
N PHE A 104 -2.06 -3.11 -4.85
CA PHE A 104 -1.98 -3.62 -6.22
C PHE A 104 -0.67 -4.41 -6.54
N PRO A 105 0.52 -4.07 -6.00
CA PRO A 105 1.72 -4.88 -6.17
C PRO A 105 1.55 -6.36 -5.75
N TYR A 106 0.74 -6.67 -4.74
CA TYR A 106 0.45 -8.06 -4.37
C TYR A 106 -0.36 -8.79 -5.44
N LEU A 107 -1.32 -8.11 -6.08
CA LEU A 107 -2.07 -8.67 -7.20
C LEU A 107 -1.17 -8.95 -8.41
N ILE A 108 -0.26 -8.03 -8.75
CA ILE A 108 0.74 -8.25 -9.82
C ILE A 108 1.65 -9.44 -9.48
N ASN A 109 2.06 -9.59 -8.22
CA ASN A 109 2.90 -10.70 -7.80
C ASN A 109 2.17 -12.04 -7.93
N ALA A 110 0.87 -12.09 -7.60
CA ALA A 110 0.04 -13.28 -7.73
C ALA A 110 -0.30 -13.61 -9.20
N ASP A 111 -0.47 -12.59 -10.05
CA ASP A 111 -0.73 -12.72 -11.49
C ASP A 111 -0.03 -11.60 -12.28
N ARG A 112 1.10 -11.94 -12.90
CA ARG A 112 1.91 -11.01 -13.71
C ARG A 112 1.19 -10.51 -14.96
N SER A 113 0.12 -11.18 -15.40
CA SER A 113 -0.64 -10.77 -16.58
C SER A 113 -1.70 -9.71 -16.28
N LEU A 114 -2.00 -9.46 -15.00
CA LEU A 114 -3.08 -8.56 -14.57
C LEU A 114 -2.98 -7.14 -15.14
N PRO A 115 -1.81 -6.46 -15.17
CA PRO A 115 -1.72 -5.14 -15.80
C PRO A 115 -2.15 -5.13 -17.27
N SER A 116 -1.82 -6.17 -18.03
CA SER A 116 -2.25 -6.31 -19.44
C SER A 116 -3.74 -6.63 -19.56
N VAL A 117 -4.32 -7.35 -18.61
CA VAL A 117 -5.77 -7.58 -18.53
C VAL A 117 -6.50 -6.25 -18.29
N ILE A 118 -6.02 -5.45 -17.34
CA ILE A 118 -6.58 -4.11 -17.06
C ILE A 118 -6.43 -3.20 -18.28
N GLN A 119 -5.28 -3.21 -18.96
CA GLN A 119 -5.08 -2.45 -20.20
C GLN A 119 -6.15 -2.81 -21.24
N ARG A 120 -6.36 -4.12 -21.51
CA ARG A 120 -7.35 -4.58 -22.48
C ARG A 120 -8.76 -4.15 -22.10
N LEU A 121 -9.14 -4.32 -20.83
CA LEU A 121 -10.44 -3.88 -20.31
C LEU A 121 -10.63 -2.37 -20.45
N TRP A 122 -9.58 -1.61 -20.14
CA TRP A 122 -9.61 -0.16 -20.24
C TRP A 122 -9.89 0.29 -21.67
N ASP A 123 -9.12 -0.24 -22.62
CA ASP A 123 -9.17 0.15 -24.03
C ASP A 123 -10.46 -0.31 -24.72
N GLN A 124 -11.09 -1.40 -24.27
CA GLN A 124 -12.23 -2.00 -24.97
C GLN A 124 -13.58 -1.73 -24.31
N ARG A 125 -13.63 -1.52 -22.99
CA ARG A 125 -14.87 -1.53 -22.22
C ARG A 125 -15.06 -0.26 -21.40
N PHE A 126 -14.09 0.11 -20.56
CA PHE A 126 -14.22 1.25 -19.66
C PHE A 126 -14.39 2.58 -20.39
N GLN A 127 -13.83 2.77 -21.59
CA GLN A 127 -13.99 4.04 -22.33
C GLN A 127 -15.44 4.45 -22.59
N ASN A 128 -16.39 3.51 -22.55
CA ASN A 128 -17.82 3.77 -22.74
C ASN A 128 -18.63 3.77 -21.43
N THR A 129 -17.96 3.79 -20.28
CA THR A 129 -18.59 3.80 -18.95
C THR A 129 -18.18 5.06 -18.19
N SER A 130 -18.83 5.28 -17.05
CA SER A 130 -18.47 6.32 -16.07
C SER A 130 -17.80 5.72 -14.82
N GLY A 131 -17.36 4.45 -14.92
CA GLY A 131 -16.73 3.75 -13.80
C GLY A 131 -15.32 4.27 -13.48
N THR A 132 -14.91 4.14 -12.23
CA THR A 132 -13.57 4.56 -11.78
C THR A 132 -12.77 3.37 -11.29
N LEU A 133 -11.53 3.22 -11.77
CA LEU A 133 -10.58 2.22 -11.29
C LEU A 133 -9.41 2.92 -10.58
N ILE A 134 -9.21 2.60 -9.30
CA ILE A 134 -8.14 3.15 -8.47
C ILE A 134 -7.15 2.05 -8.13
N LEU A 135 -5.89 2.23 -8.54
CA LEU A 135 -4.78 1.34 -8.23
C LEU A 135 -3.91 1.97 -7.15
N VAL A 136 -3.85 1.34 -5.97
CA VAL A 136 -3.08 1.85 -4.84
C VAL A 136 -1.92 0.90 -4.54
N GLY A 137 -0.72 1.43 -4.28
CA GLY A 137 0.43 0.57 -3.99
C GLY A 137 1.54 1.23 -3.16
N SER A 138 2.08 0.48 -2.21
CA SER A 138 3.20 0.94 -1.39
C SER A 138 4.59 0.72 -2.03
N SER A 139 4.67 -0.19 -3.00
CA SER A 139 5.90 -0.48 -3.76
C SER A 139 6.03 0.48 -4.94
N ILE A 140 6.74 1.59 -4.75
CA ILE A 140 6.91 2.64 -5.78
C ILE A 140 7.47 2.04 -7.08
N SER A 141 8.52 1.23 -7.01
CA SER A 141 9.14 0.65 -8.21
C SER A 141 8.21 -0.26 -8.99
N MET A 142 7.41 -1.09 -8.31
CA MET A 142 6.44 -1.97 -8.99
C MET A 142 5.28 -1.18 -9.58
N MET A 143 4.81 -0.14 -8.89
CA MET A 143 3.79 0.76 -9.44
C MET A 143 4.33 1.51 -10.65
N GLU A 144 5.57 2.00 -10.61
CA GLU A 144 6.25 2.63 -11.74
C GLU A 144 6.38 1.67 -12.92
N GLU A 145 6.82 0.43 -12.70
CA GLU A 145 6.93 -0.58 -13.75
C GLU A 145 5.57 -0.93 -14.36
N ALA A 146 4.53 -1.03 -13.52
CA ALA A 146 3.18 -1.42 -13.95
C ALA A 146 2.32 -0.28 -14.51
N THR A 147 2.73 0.99 -14.34
CA THR A 147 1.92 2.13 -14.80
C THR A 147 2.69 3.31 -15.45
N LEU A 148 3.96 3.54 -15.12
CA LEU A 148 4.67 4.80 -15.42
C LEU A 148 5.84 4.65 -16.40
N LEU A 149 6.40 3.45 -16.58
CA LEU A 149 7.45 3.23 -17.58
C LEU A 149 6.86 3.14 -18.99
N GLY A 150 7.58 3.62 -20.01
CA GLY A 150 7.06 3.67 -21.38
C GLY A 150 6.74 2.31 -22.02
N ASN A 151 7.28 1.21 -21.47
CA ASN A 151 6.94 -0.15 -21.85
C ASN A 151 5.81 -0.77 -21.00
N SER A 152 5.23 0.02 -20.10
CA SER A 152 4.24 -0.44 -19.16
C SER A 152 2.86 -0.60 -19.81
N PRO A 153 2.09 -1.67 -19.51
CA PRO A 153 0.75 -1.84 -20.07
C PRO A 153 -0.19 -0.68 -19.75
N LEU A 154 -0.05 -0.04 -18.60
CA LEU A 154 -0.95 1.04 -18.17
C LEU A 154 -0.38 2.45 -18.44
N TYR A 155 0.73 2.54 -19.18
CA TYR A 155 1.32 3.83 -19.56
C TYR A 155 0.31 4.70 -20.32
N GLU A 156 0.24 5.99 -19.94
CA GLU A 156 -0.65 7.02 -20.49
C GLU A 156 -2.17 6.73 -20.40
N ARG A 157 -2.58 5.71 -19.65
CA ARG A 157 -4.01 5.35 -19.47
C ARG A 157 -4.63 5.86 -18.19
N PHE A 158 -3.81 6.32 -17.24
CA PHE A 158 -4.29 6.94 -16.02
C PHE A 158 -4.75 8.38 -16.29
N THR A 159 -5.90 8.74 -15.76
CA THR A 159 -6.42 10.11 -15.75
C THR A 159 -5.78 10.93 -14.64
N GLU A 160 -5.53 10.32 -13.49
CA GLU A 160 -4.93 10.99 -12.35
C GLU A 160 -3.81 10.15 -11.74
N ARG A 161 -2.76 10.87 -11.31
CA ARG A 161 -1.59 10.29 -10.65
C ARG A 161 -1.33 11.05 -9.36
N LEU A 162 -1.32 10.30 -8.25
CA LEU A 162 -1.02 10.81 -6.92
C LEU A 162 0.25 10.14 -6.37
N ASP A 163 1.34 10.90 -6.34
CA ASP A 163 2.54 10.56 -5.58
C ASP A 163 2.39 11.09 -4.15
N LEU A 164 1.87 10.24 -3.27
CA LEU A 164 1.75 10.58 -1.86
C LEU A 164 3.14 10.67 -1.25
N ARG A 165 3.50 11.88 -0.85
CA ARG A 165 4.76 12.22 -0.17
C ARG A 165 4.50 12.45 1.32
N PRO A 166 5.52 12.37 2.19
CA PRO A 166 5.39 12.84 3.57
C PRO A 166 4.76 14.23 3.62
N LEU A 167 3.99 14.50 4.67
CA LEU A 167 3.44 15.82 4.97
C LEU A 167 4.55 16.86 5.02
N ASP A 168 4.22 18.08 4.61
CA ASP A 168 5.14 19.18 4.82
C ASP A 168 5.20 19.56 6.30
N PHE A 169 6.08 20.49 6.62
CA PHE A 169 6.29 20.91 8.00
C PHE A 169 5.04 21.56 8.61
N ALA A 170 4.28 22.33 7.83
CA ALA A 170 3.10 23.04 8.32
C ALA A 170 2.00 22.04 8.70
N ALA A 171 1.70 21.09 7.82
CA ALA A 171 0.74 20.03 8.09
C ALA A 171 1.20 19.09 9.22
N ALA A 172 2.48 18.74 9.26
CA ALA A 172 3.01 17.86 10.30
C ALA A 172 2.93 18.47 11.72
N GLN A 173 2.98 19.80 11.83
CA GLN A 173 2.84 20.50 13.12
C GLN A 173 1.49 20.28 13.79
N GLU A 174 0.43 20.01 13.02
CA GLU A 174 -0.92 19.78 13.57
C GLU A 174 -1.02 18.49 14.39
N PHE A 175 -0.07 17.56 14.24
CA PHE A 175 0.01 16.36 15.05
C PHE A 175 0.72 16.56 16.40
N VAL A 176 1.42 17.68 16.58
CA VAL A 176 2.23 17.93 17.79
C VAL A 176 1.44 18.79 18.77
N SER A 177 1.38 18.36 20.04
CA SER A 177 0.62 19.08 21.08
C SER A 177 1.00 20.55 21.17
N ASP A 178 0.01 21.37 21.51
CA ASP A 178 0.22 22.80 21.72
C ASP A 178 1.11 23.13 22.92
N ASP A 179 1.25 22.18 23.84
CA ASP A 179 2.07 22.29 25.05
C ASP A 179 3.58 22.24 24.76
N TYR A 180 3.99 21.76 23.58
CA TYR A 180 5.40 21.69 23.21
C TYR A 180 5.95 23.07 22.84
N SER A 181 7.11 23.42 23.40
CA SER A 181 7.85 24.60 22.98
C SER A 181 8.24 24.53 21.50
N PRO A 182 8.47 25.67 20.82
CA PRO A 182 8.91 25.67 19.42
C PRO A 182 10.13 24.79 19.15
N GLN A 183 11.07 24.74 20.10
CA GLN A 183 12.25 23.88 20.04
C GLN A 183 11.87 22.40 20.10
N GLU A 184 11.01 22.01 21.02
CA GLU A 184 10.54 20.62 21.14
C GLU A 184 9.79 20.18 19.89
N ARG A 185 8.92 21.03 19.33
CA ARG A 185 8.21 20.74 18.07
C ARG A 185 9.18 20.50 16.90
N ILE A 186 10.19 21.37 16.76
CA ILE A 186 11.21 21.20 15.72
C ILE A 186 11.98 19.88 15.92
N ILE A 187 12.35 19.54 17.15
CA ILE A 187 13.06 18.28 17.45
C ILE A 187 12.18 17.08 17.12
N THR A 188 10.92 17.07 17.57
CA THR A 188 9.94 16.02 17.29
C THR A 188 9.80 15.80 15.79
N LEU A 189 9.52 16.86 15.03
CA LEU A 189 9.35 16.78 13.57
C LEU A 189 10.66 16.44 12.85
N GLY A 190 11.81 16.83 13.39
CA GLY A 190 13.11 16.42 12.88
C GLY A 190 13.38 14.91 13.04
N ILE A 191 12.82 14.29 14.09
CA ILE A 191 13.00 12.86 14.39
C ILE A 191 11.98 12.00 13.63
N PHE A 192 10.70 12.34 13.71
CA PHE A 192 9.64 11.54 13.09
C PHE A 192 9.40 11.92 11.62
N GLY A 193 9.81 13.11 11.19
CA GLY A 193 9.54 13.63 9.86
C GLY A 193 8.05 13.89 9.61
N GLY A 194 7.67 14.03 8.34
CA GLY A 194 6.27 14.22 7.92
C GLY A 194 5.51 12.92 7.64
N VAL A 195 5.94 11.77 8.16
CA VAL A 195 5.25 10.49 7.90
C VAL A 195 4.06 10.38 8.86
N PRO A 196 2.80 10.42 8.39
CA PRO A 196 1.65 10.54 9.28
C PRO A 196 1.54 9.42 10.32
N SER A 197 1.83 8.17 9.95
CA SER A 197 1.72 7.06 10.91
C SER A 197 2.78 7.10 12.03
N TYR A 198 3.85 7.88 11.88
CA TYR A 198 4.82 8.10 12.95
C TYR A 198 4.39 9.19 13.91
N LEU A 199 3.57 10.13 13.43
CA LEU A 199 3.08 11.25 14.21
C LEU A 199 1.81 10.88 14.99
N ASP A 200 0.90 10.10 14.38
CA ASP A 200 -0.36 9.65 15.01
C ASP A 200 -0.16 8.51 16.02
N GLY A 201 0.91 7.71 15.84
CA GLY A 201 1.21 6.55 16.70
C GLY A 201 1.90 6.89 18.02
N VAL A 202 2.16 8.17 18.29
CA VAL A 202 2.96 8.63 19.42
C VAL A 202 2.13 9.60 20.25
N GLU A 203 2.09 9.39 21.57
CA GLU A 203 1.50 10.36 22.50
C GLU A 203 2.40 11.60 22.62
N LEU A 204 2.32 12.49 21.62
CA LEU A 204 3.06 13.76 21.54
C LEU A 204 2.50 14.84 22.46
N ASN A 205 1.98 14.43 23.62
CA ASN A 205 1.51 15.26 24.72
C ASN A 205 2.29 14.97 26.03
N GLN A 206 3.29 14.08 25.98
CA GLN A 206 4.16 13.75 27.10
C GLN A 206 5.50 14.49 27.03
N VAL A 207 6.35 14.35 28.05
CA VAL A 207 7.71 14.93 28.01
C VAL A 207 8.49 14.27 26.88
N LEU A 208 9.00 15.08 25.94
CA LEU A 208 9.66 14.61 24.71
C LEU A 208 10.77 13.58 24.96
N GLY A 209 11.55 13.74 26.04
CA GLY A 209 12.60 12.78 26.42
C GLY A 209 12.06 11.37 26.69
N THR A 210 10.87 11.26 27.30
CA THR A 210 10.20 9.98 27.56
C THR A 210 9.72 9.36 26.25
N VAL A 211 9.04 10.16 25.41
CA VAL A 211 8.56 9.73 24.09
C VAL A 211 9.68 9.14 23.24
N LEU A 212 10.83 9.83 23.17
CA LEU A 212 11.97 9.35 22.39
C LEU A 212 12.57 8.05 22.95
N THR A 213 12.63 7.94 24.28
CA THR A 213 13.19 6.75 24.92
C THR A 213 12.29 5.53 24.72
N GLU A 214 10.98 5.71 24.80
CA GLU A 214 10.01 4.63 24.69
C GLU A 214 9.72 4.23 23.24
N GLU A 215 9.62 5.17 22.31
CA GLU A 215 9.16 4.88 20.94
C GLU A 215 10.31 4.75 19.93
N VAL A 216 11.45 5.39 20.17
CA VAL A 216 12.61 5.31 19.26
C VAL A 216 13.70 4.37 19.77
N LEU A 217 13.94 4.34 21.09
CA LEU A 217 15.07 3.63 21.69
C LEU A 217 14.69 2.30 22.36
N SER A 218 13.45 2.12 22.79
CA SER A 218 12.97 0.81 23.21
C SER A 218 12.58 0.01 21.96
N GLN A 219 13.00 -1.26 21.87
CA GLN A 219 12.71 -2.15 20.73
C GLN A 219 11.22 -2.55 20.66
N LYS A 220 10.29 -1.59 20.72
CA LYS A 220 8.98 -1.79 20.15
C LYS A 220 9.17 -1.76 18.64
N ASP A 221 9.33 -2.94 18.05
CA ASP A 221 9.26 -3.11 16.61
C ASP A 221 8.07 -2.30 16.09
N ILE A 222 8.31 -1.42 15.12
CA ILE A 222 7.29 -0.66 14.38
C ILE A 222 6.45 -1.61 13.49
N SER A 223 6.26 -2.86 13.93
CA SER A 223 5.77 -4.02 13.20
C SER A 223 4.66 -4.77 13.95
N THR A 224 4.21 -4.32 15.12
CA THR A 224 3.16 -5.02 15.88
C THR A 224 2.00 -4.11 16.27
N THR A 225 1.06 -3.97 15.35
CA THR A 225 -0.34 -3.72 15.70
C THR A 225 -1.20 -4.69 14.90
N ASN A 226 -1.27 -5.93 15.39
CA ASN A 226 -2.45 -6.79 15.38
C ASN A 226 -2.09 -8.17 15.96
N GLN A 227 -2.31 -8.34 17.26
CA GLN A 227 -2.68 -9.64 17.81
C GLN A 227 -3.99 -9.47 18.58
N SER A 228 -5.09 -9.62 17.84
CA SER A 228 -6.39 -9.89 18.41
C SER A 228 -6.39 -11.29 19.03
N THR A 229 -6.43 -11.31 20.35
CA THR A 229 -7.08 -12.29 21.25
C THR A 229 -7.64 -13.57 20.60
N CYS A 230 -6.97 -14.70 20.84
CA CYS A 230 -7.61 -16.02 20.84
C CYS A 230 -7.42 -16.65 22.23
N SER A 231 -8.44 -16.51 23.08
CA SER A 231 -8.57 -17.24 24.33
C SER A 231 -9.36 -18.52 24.07
N GLY A 232 -8.78 -19.67 24.41
CA GLY A 232 -9.46 -20.97 24.41
C GLY A 232 -8.80 -21.90 25.45
N PRO A 233 -9.57 -22.50 26.39
CA PRO A 233 -9.00 -23.21 27.53
C PRO A 233 -8.78 -24.72 27.29
N ASN A 234 -7.72 -25.22 27.92
CA ASN A 234 -7.53 -26.56 28.52
C ASN A 234 -7.97 -27.83 27.75
N SER A 235 -6.99 -28.70 27.46
CA SER A 235 -6.94 -30.02 28.10
C SER A 235 -5.64 -30.81 27.87
N ARG A 236 -5.03 -31.20 29.00
CA ARG A 236 -4.52 -32.55 29.35
C ARG A 236 -3.17 -33.08 28.79
N THR A 237 -2.24 -33.16 29.75
CA THR A 237 -1.39 -34.32 30.15
C THR A 237 -0.41 -34.93 29.13
N ARG A 238 0.89 -34.84 29.44
CA ARG A 238 1.73 -36.01 29.82
C ARG A 238 3.18 -35.63 30.16
N THR A 239 3.54 -35.97 31.41
CA THR A 239 4.79 -36.58 31.90
C THR A 239 6.16 -36.08 31.41
N ASP A 240 6.88 -35.52 32.38
CA ASP A 240 8.34 -35.37 32.46
C ASP A 240 9.10 -36.70 32.28
N THR A 241 10.08 -36.70 31.38
CA THR A 241 11.30 -37.52 31.49
C THR A 241 12.50 -36.78 30.91
N LEU A 242 13.32 -36.29 31.83
CA LEU A 242 14.78 -36.13 31.82
C LEU A 242 15.58 -36.43 30.52
N ARG A 243 16.51 -35.48 30.27
CA ARG A 243 17.91 -35.68 29.81
C ARG A 243 18.12 -35.76 28.29
N SER A 244 18.64 -34.68 27.71
CA SER A 244 19.93 -34.64 27.00
C SER A 244 20.08 -33.35 26.18
N SER A 245 21.20 -32.66 26.38
CA SER A 245 21.62 -31.48 25.60
C SER A 245 21.89 -31.86 24.14
N PRO A 246 21.37 -31.12 23.14
CA PRO A 246 21.80 -31.29 21.76
C PRO A 246 23.05 -30.46 21.50
N GLN A 247 24.10 -31.14 21.04
CA GLN A 247 25.32 -30.55 20.50
C GLN A 247 25.02 -29.75 19.22
N LEU A 248 25.58 -28.54 19.13
CA LEU A 248 25.58 -27.70 17.93
C LEU A 248 26.27 -28.43 16.75
N PRO A 249 25.67 -28.49 15.54
CA PRO A 249 26.35 -29.00 14.36
C PRO A 249 27.43 -28.05 13.86
N ARG A 250 28.61 -28.62 13.57
CA ARG A 250 29.80 -27.96 13.01
C ARG A 250 29.50 -27.27 11.68
N GLU A 251 29.98 -26.03 11.57
CA GLU A 251 29.98 -25.20 10.36
C GLU A 251 30.62 -25.90 9.16
N ARG A 252 29.88 -25.95 8.04
CA ARG A 252 30.45 -26.23 6.72
C ARG A 252 31.02 -24.93 6.15
N ARG A 253 32.34 -24.88 5.99
CA ARG A 253 33.07 -23.83 5.26
C ARG A 253 32.63 -23.80 3.79
N HIS A 254 31.82 -22.83 3.42
CA HIS A 254 31.66 -22.42 2.02
C HIS A 254 32.76 -21.41 1.66
N ARG A 255 33.47 -21.72 0.57
CA ARG A 255 34.53 -20.89 -0.03
C ARG A 255 33.98 -19.52 -0.44
N THR A 256 34.48 -18.47 0.18
CA THR A 256 34.32 -17.08 -0.23
C THR A 256 35.12 -16.81 -1.51
N LYS A 257 34.47 -16.29 -2.55
CA LYS A 257 35.13 -15.74 -3.74
C LYS A 257 35.82 -14.41 -3.40
N SER A 258 36.99 -14.16 -3.97
CA SER A 258 37.87 -13.03 -3.64
C SER A 258 37.42 -11.67 -4.22
N PRO A 259 37.70 -10.53 -3.57
CA PRO A 259 37.29 -9.16 -3.97
C PRO A 259 37.97 -8.52 -5.20
N LYS A 260 38.18 -9.25 -6.30
CA LYS A 260 38.84 -8.71 -7.53
C LYS A 260 38.05 -8.88 -8.84
N GLN A 261 36.73 -9.10 -8.77
CA GLN A 261 35.87 -9.22 -9.96
C GLN A 261 34.78 -8.13 -10.08
N TRP A 262 34.80 -7.10 -9.25
CA TRP A 262 33.81 -6.01 -9.27
C TRP A 262 34.27 -4.73 -10.01
N ILE A 263 35.46 -4.73 -10.61
CA ILE A 263 35.97 -3.59 -11.41
C ILE A 263 36.16 -4.04 -12.85
N SER A 264 35.05 -4.32 -13.56
CA SER A 264 35.02 -4.48 -15.03
C SER A 264 33.61 -4.41 -15.64
N MET A 265 32.62 -3.84 -14.93
CA MET A 265 31.27 -3.61 -15.48
C MET A 265 30.83 -2.14 -15.36
N GLU A 266 31.76 -1.23 -15.09
CA GLU A 266 31.52 0.22 -14.92
C GLU A 266 32.10 1.06 -16.09
N ASN A 267 32.25 0.47 -17.29
CA ASN A 267 32.81 1.20 -18.44
C ASN A 267 32.15 0.80 -19.78
N ARG A 268 30.81 0.81 -19.81
CA ARG A 268 30.06 0.66 -21.05
C ARG A 268 28.75 1.45 -21.06
N PHE A 269 28.78 2.69 -20.59
CA PHE A 269 27.71 3.69 -20.78
C PHE A 269 28.30 5.09 -20.95
N GLN A 270 29.08 5.29 -22.02
CA GLN A 270 29.32 6.61 -22.59
C GLN A 270 29.46 6.46 -24.10
N ARG A 271 28.39 6.80 -24.83
CA ARG A 271 28.39 7.26 -26.22
C ARG A 271 26.96 7.66 -26.61
N ILE A 272 26.61 8.92 -26.37
CA ILE A 272 25.53 9.64 -27.05
C ILE A 272 26.20 10.44 -28.16
N PRO A 273 25.84 10.29 -29.45
CA PRO A 273 26.24 11.24 -30.47
C PRO A 273 25.27 12.43 -30.47
N ARG A 274 25.83 13.64 -30.40
CA ARG A 274 25.15 14.88 -30.78
C ARG A 274 25.21 15.02 -32.30
N ASN A 275 24.05 15.06 -32.95
CA ASN A 275 23.64 15.99 -34.00
C ASN A 275 22.19 15.68 -34.41
#